data_AF-A0A0D2J2S0-F1
#
_entry.id   AF-A0A0D2J2S0-F1
#
_cell.length_a   1.000
_cell.length_b   1.000
_cell.length_c   1.000
_cell.angle_alpha   90.00
_cell.angle_beta   90.00
_cell.angle_gamma   90.00
#
_symmetry.space_group_name_H-M   'P 1'
#
loop_
_entity.id
_entity.type
_entity.pdbx_description
1 polymer ?
#
loop_
_entity_poly.entity_id
_entity_poly.type
_entity_poly.pdbx_seq_one_letter_code
_entity_poly.pdbx_strand_id
1 'polypeptide(L)'
;MAAVTANSMAHQIPPMSIPAMPRIRPPRMLKGEPHPNQVLQPTVVPKKFNIKWVQGKWRVGGSNAVKNKKATQDIQVTKALRHQTHGLDIYAYRHVRTNQVVYSLTRTLQETKILKQLLYHGKKTVPASVRPDMWTPYFSIHFPPTAAGALEGLFAFQKLRELSMQRQLSPPEDLIKATQEDIDVVKSKLGSPVTLQEMAARDELTEKIPKLDELLPKKLRGRKLMDQKATSVADAAFVLDWISSGPSPWEKVTAVETKRLINASEMTNRARRRINKIRRELETKAAEIRKRAALALQDLPAHERALLPLTRNAVQQLSMEHHGIVRGRKLDIVDGEDYNHLKGPNDYDSVQLREELKQQNFDVFRERQQVAKAAEQEAMEEWFRHNEVPITETGSVWEQVSAARESALEAFEAQERSNGRAISKPEWADKPREIKMYWADLNDGLFAGSWPRNVVHGALAPFGLAKAWRTKRGLNDEGEFEEGKPQQQYQAVVSKSVHVIGSGINDGWMPEEMANGHTQPPLWEQRPLTENEEEEMAEYSAEQEEMQEAGAGSPEQKAAYRSPTDEYEDVVVENRSRGLWGRVRGLFGR
;
A
#
# COMPACT_ATOMS: atom_id res chain seq x y z
N MET A 1 -28.49 -11.42 -62.74
CA MET A 1 -29.01 -10.04 -62.60
C MET A 1 -30.32 -9.92 -61.80
N ALA A 2 -31.13 -10.98 -61.63
CA ALA A 2 -32.38 -10.90 -60.85
C ALA A 2 -32.24 -11.11 -59.31
N ALA A 3 -31.07 -11.53 -58.81
CA ALA A 3 -30.86 -11.79 -57.38
C ALA A 3 -30.33 -10.56 -56.59
N VAL A 4 -29.84 -9.53 -57.29
CA VAL A 4 -29.25 -8.33 -56.64
C VAL A 4 -30.33 -7.33 -56.23
N THR A 5 -31.51 -7.35 -56.87
CA THR A 5 -32.65 -6.48 -56.55
C THR A 5 -33.44 -6.93 -55.32
N ALA A 6 -33.33 -8.19 -54.88
CA ALA A 6 -34.03 -8.67 -53.68
C ALA A 6 -33.37 -8.19 -52.37
N ASN A 7 -32.05 -7.94 -52.36
CA ASN A 7 -31.33 -7.53 -51.15
C ASN A 7 -31.37 -6.01 -50.89
N SER A 8 -31.70 -5.17 -51.88
CA SER A 8 -31.80 -3.72 -51.66
C SER A 8 -33.15 -3.28 -51.08
N MET A 9 -34.20 -4.10 -51.21
CA MET A 9 -35.55 -3.79 -50.70
C MET A 9 -35.72 -4.10 -49.21
N ALA A 10 -34.85 -4.91 -48.61
CA ALA A 10 -34.94 -5.29 -47.19
C ALA A 10 -34.48 -4.20 -46.20
N HIS A 11 -33.90 -3.09 -46.69
CA HIS A 11 -33.35 -2.03 -45.83
C HIS A 11 -34.19 -0.73 -45.80
N GLN A 12 -35.36 -0.67 -46.43
CA GLN A 12 -36.19 0.54 -46.47
C GLN A 12 -37.36 0.56 -45.47
N ILE A 13 -37.56 -0.48 -44.65
CA ILE A 13 -38.51 -0.39 -43.55
C ILE A 13 -37.76 0.22 -42.36
N PRO A 14 -38.02 1.48 -41.97
CA PRO A 14 -37.47 2.02 -40.73
C PRO A 14 -37.88 1.06 -39.61
N PRO A 15 -36.95 0.61 -38.75
CA PRO A 15 -37.31 -0.30 -37.67
C PRO A 15 -38.44 0.33 -36.88
N MET A 16 -39.62 -0.29 -36.90
CA MET A 16 -40.76 0.20 -36.13
C MET A 16 -40.27 0.40 -34.71
N SER A 17 -40.34 1.63 -34.21
CA SER A 17 -39.90 1.98 -32.87
C SER A 17 -40.77 1.18 -31.89
N ILE A 18 -40.28 0.04 -31.43
CA ILE A 18 -40.92 -0.71 -30.35
C ILE A 18 -40.98 0.29 -29.19
N PRO A 19 -42.18 0.68 -28.73
CA PRO A 19 -42.29 1.63 -27.63
C PRO A 19 -41.49 1.06 -26.47
N ALA A 20 -40.59 1.88 -25.90
CA ALA A 20 -39.73 1.44 -24.81
C ALA A 20 -40.63 0.83 -23.72
N MET A 21 -40.55 -0.50 -23.57
CA MET A 21 -41.31 -1.21 -22.55
C MET A 21 -41.07 -0.49 -21.22
N PRO A 22 -42.12 0.00 -20.55
CA PRO A 22 -41.94 0.67 -19.27
C PRO A 22 -41.19 -0.31 -18.38
N ARG A 23 -40.01 0.10 -17.88
CA ARG A 23 -39.24 -0.71 -16.94
C ARG A 23 -40.11 -0.89 -15.71
N ILE A 24 -40.86 -2.00 -15.65
CA ILE A 24 -41.67 -2.37 -14.49
C ILE A 24 -40.69 -2.52 -13.35
N ARG A 25 -40.62 -1.49 -12.50
CA ARG A 25 -39.80 -1.55 -11.30
C ARG A 25 -40.37 -2.71 -10.47
N PRO A 26 -39.53 -3.59 -9.93
CA PRO A 26 -40.02 -4.62 -9.01
C PRO A 26 -40.85 -3.93 -7.92
N PRO A 27 -41.96 -4.55 -7.47
CA PRO A 27 -42.85 -3.95 -6.48
C PRO A 27 -42.04 -3.48 -5.28
N ARG A 28 -42.17 -2.18 -4.96
CA ARG A 28 -41.48 -1.57 -3.83
C ARG A 28 -42.05 -2.23 -2.56
N MET A 29 -41.18 -2.82 -1.75
CA MET A 29 -41.60 -3.39 -0.47
C MET A 29 -42.37 -2.35 0.36
N LEU A 30 -43.50 -2.77 0.95
CA LEU A 30 -44.28 -1.90 1.82
C LEU A 30 -43.44 -1.54 3.05
N LYS A 31 -43.54 -0.29 3.51
CA LYS A 31 -42.81 0.20 4.68
C LYS A 31 -43.26 -0.59 5.90
N GLY A 32 -42.37 -1.44 6.44
CA GLY A 32 -42.65 -2.26 7.62
C GLY A 32 -42.55 -3.78 7.37
N GLU A 33 -42.59 -4.22 6.11
CA GLU A 33 -42.33 -5.63 5.80
C GLU A 33 -40.84 -5.96 6.05
N PRO A 34 -40.53 -7.02 6.81
CA PRO A 34 -39.15 -7.43 7.03
C PRO A 34 -38.50 -7.81 5.71
N HIS A 35 -37.28 -7.33 5.46
CA HIS A 35 -36.56 -7.66 4.23
C HIS A 35 -36.47 -9.19 4.13
N PRO A 36 -36.69 -9.82 2.96
CA PRO A 36 -36.60 -11.29 2.81
C PRO A 36 -35.24 -11.89 3.20
N ASN A 37 -34.21 -11.06 3.43
CA ASN A 37 -32.88 -11.49 3.89
C ASN A 37 -32.77 -11.54 5.43
N GLN A 38 -33.74 -10.97 6.15
CA GLN A 38 -33.80 -10.96 7.62
C GLN A 38 -34.60 -12.15 8.17
N VAL A 39 -35.26 -12.93 7.31
CA VAL A 39 -35.99 -14.13 7.73
C VAL A 39 -34.98 -15.17 8.24
N LEU A 40 -35.12 -15.53 9.52
CA LEU A 40 -34.31 -16.55 10.17
C LEU A 40 -34.38 -17.87 9.39
N GLN A 41 -33.28 -18.60 9.36
CA GLN A 41 -33.25 -19.91 8.74
C GLN A 41 -34.20 -20.85 9.52
N PRO A 42 -35.12 -21.56 8.84
CA PRO A 42 -36.01 -22.50 9.52
C PRO A 42 -35.18 -23.65 10.10
N THR A 43 -35.60 -24.16 11.26
CA THR A 43 -34.95 -25.29 11.95
C THR A 43 -34.98 -26.57 11.13
N VAL A 44 -36.02 -26.77 10.32
CA VAL A 44 -36.15 -27.92 9.43
C VAL A 44 -35.29 -27.74 8.18
N VAL A 45 -34.18 -28.47 8.13
CA VAL A 45 -33.23 -28.44 7.02
C VAL A 45 -33.60 -29.52 5.99
N PRO A 46 -33.78 -29.17 4.70
CA PRO A 46 -34.05 -30.17 3.67
C PRO A 46 -32.86 -31.12 3.50
N LYS A 47 -33.16 -32.42 3.33
CA LYS A 47 -32.17 -33.51 3.21
C LYS A 47 -31.19 -33.32 2.03
N LYS A 48 -31.54 -32.55 1.01
CA LYS A 48 -30.68 -32.31 -0.17
C LYS A 48 -29.46 -31.44 0.21
N PHE A 49 -28.26 -32.00 0.08
CA PHE A 49 -26.99 -31.38 0.47
C PHE A 49 -26.63 -30.09 -0.29
N ASN A 50 -27.14 -29.89 -1.50
CA ASN A 50 -26.78 -28.75 -2.36
C ASN A 50 -27.79 -27.57 -2.28
N ILE A 51 -28.63 -27.52 -1.26
CA ILE A 51 -29.59 -26.42 -1.08
C ILE A 51 -29.06 -25.45 -0.02
N LYS A 52 -29.11 -24.15 -0.32
CA LYS A 52 -28.65 -23.05 0.54
C LYS A 52 -29.81 -22.12 0.87
N TRP A 53 -29.77 -21.52 2.06
CA TRP A 53 -30.77 -20.56 2.50
C TRP A 53 -30.41 -19.13 2.05
N VAL A 54 -31.14 -18.62 1.06
CA VAL A 54 -30.87 -17.31 0.44
C VAL A 54 -32.18 -16.59 0.14
N GLN A 55 -32.31 -15.34 0.58
CA GLN A 55 -33.52 -14.50 0.43
C GLN A 55 -34.78 -15.16 1.00
N GLY A 56 -34.66 -15.76 2.20
CA GLY A 56 -35.80 -16.34 2.91
C GLY A 56 -36.35 -17.62 2.26
N LYS A 57 -35.61 -18.22 1.32
CA LYS A 57 -36.01 -19.45 0.63
C LYS A 57 -34.83 -20.40 0.49
N TRP A 58 -35.14 -21.69 0.51
CA TRP A 58 -34.24 -22.77 0.13
C TRP A 58 -34.02 -22.74 -1.38
N ARG A 59 -32.78 -22.53 -1.82
CA ARG A 59 -32.41 -22.44 -3.25
C ARG A 59 -31.29 -23.41 -3.58
N VAL A 60 -31.26 -23.92 -4.81
CA VAL A 60 -30.16 -24.74 -5.33
C VAL A 60 -28.87 -23.93 -5.33
N GLY A 61 -27.75 -24.54 -4.93
CA GLY A 61 -26.45 -23.87 -4.80
C GLY A 61 -25.94 -23.20 -6.07
N GLY A 62 -26.33 -23.67 -7.25
CA GLY A 62 -25.98 -23.08 -8.54
C GLY A 62 -26.85 -21.88 -8.97
N SER A 63 -27.89 -21.53 -8.22
CA SER A 63 -28.81 -20.44 -8.59
C SER A 63 -28.14 -19.06 -8.57
N ASN A 64 -28.59 -18.14 -9.43
CA ASN A 64 -28.06 -16.77 -9.51
C ASN A 64 -28.17 -16.02 -8.17
N ALA A 65 -29.22 -16.29 -7.38
CA ALA A 65 -29.36 -15.71 -6.04
C ALA A 65 -28.24 -16.16 -5.10
N VAL A 66 -27.87 -17.45 -5.11
CA VAL A 66 -26.76 -17.98 -4.31
C VAL A 66 -25.42 -17.41 -4.80
N LYS A 67 -25.20 -17.36 -6.13
CA LYS A 67 -24.00 -16.75 -6.72
C LYS A 67 -23.84 -15.28 -6.32
N ASN A 68 -24.91 -14.50 -6.41
CA ASN A 68 -24.91 -13.08 -6.02
C ASN A 68 -24.67 -12.90 -4.52
N LYS A 69 -25.32 -13.70 -3.67
CA LYS A 69 -25.08 -13.64 -2.21
C LYS A 69 -23.62 -13.99 -1.89
N LYS A 70 -23.06 -14.99 -2.56
CA LYS A 70 -21.66 -15.40 -2.42
C LYS A 70 -20.71 -14.28 -2.82
N ALA A 71 -20.92 -13.66 -3.98
CA ALA A 71 -20.11 -12.53 -4.43
C ALA A 71 -20.21 -11.33 -3.47
N THR A 72 -21.40 -11.03 -2.96
CA THR A 72 -21.58 -9.99 -1.93
C THR A 72 -20.83 -10.34 -0.65
N GLN A 73 -20.89 -11.60 -0.21
CA GLN A 73 -20.18 -12.07 0.98
C GLN A 73 -18.66 -11.98 0.77
N ASP A 74 -18.14 -12.42 -0.39
CA ASP A 74 -16.72 -12.28 -0.74
C ASP A 74 -16.29 -10.81 -0.64
N ILE A 75 -17.03 -9.88 -1.27
CA ILE A 75 -16.74 -8.44 -1.19
C ILE A 75 -16.79 -7.92 0.24
N GLN A 76 -17.78 -8.35 1.04
CA GLN A 76 -17.94 -7.93 2.43
C GLN A 76 -16.79 -8.41 3.32
N VAL A 77 -16.36 -9.65 3.15
CA VAL A 77 -15.24 -10.24 3.90
C VAL A 77 -13.93 -9.58 3.49
N THR A 78 -13.67 -9.41 2.19
CA THR A 78 -12.51 -8.67 1.70
C THR A 78 -12.49 -7.24 2.21
N LYS A 79 -13.64 -6.54 2.22
CA LYS A 79 -13.73 -5.20 2.79
C LYS A 79 -13.49 -5.19 4.30
N ALA A 80 -13.94 -6.21 5.03
CA ALA A 80 -13.76 -6.32 6.47
C ALA A 80 -12.30 -6.53 6.85
N LEU A 81 -11.59 -7.43 6.18
CA LEU A 81 -10.15 -7.64 6.40
C LEU A 81 -9.34 -6.40 6.03
N ARG A 82 -9.64 -5.76 4.90
CA ARG A 82 -9.00 -4.48 4.51
C ARG A 82 -9.28 -3.33 5.46
N HIS A 83 -10.36 -3.38 6.24
CA HIS A 83 -10.64 -2.36 7.24
C HIS A 83 -9.66 -2.48 8.42
N GLN A 84 -9.14 -3.68 8.71
CA GLN A 84 -8.15 -3.89 9.78
C GLN A 84 -6.78 -3.33 9.38
N THR A 85 -6.39 -3.54 8.13
CA THR A 85 -5.10 -3.05 7.59
C THR A 85 -5.18 -1.67 6.93
N HIS A 86 -6.32 -0.97 7.07
CA HIS A 86 -6.56 0.26 6.34
C HIS A 86 -5.63 1.39 6.81
N GLY A 87 -4.74 1.83 5.93
CA GLY A 87 -3.79 2.90 6.23
C GLY A 87 -2.45 2.41 6.78
N LEU A 88 -2.28 1.11 7.02
CA LEU A 88 -0.97 0.56 7.39
C LEU A 88 -0.06 0.41 6.18
N ASP A 89 -0.64 0.13 5.01
CA ASP A 89 0.11 -0.06 3.78
C ASP A 89 -0.37 0.89 2.69
N ILE A 90 0.58 1.43 1.93
CA ILE A 90 0.35 2.22 0.72
C ILE A 90 1.05 1.51 -0.44
N TYR A 91 0.34 1.37 -1.55
CA TYR A 91 0.84 0.73 -2.76
C TYR A 91 0.81 1.73 -3.91
N ALA A 92 1.96 1.93 -4.57
CA ALA A 92 2.08 2.71 -5.78
C ALA A 92 2.20 1.79 -7.00
N TYR A 93 1.51 2.15 -8.08
CA TYR A 93 1.56 1.44 -9.35
C TYR A 93 1.95 2.39 -10.47
N ARG A 94 2.84 1.94 -11.34
CA ARG A 94 3.29 2.69 -12.52
C ARG A 94 2.64 2.12 -13.77
N HIS A 95 2.16 3.01 -14.63
CA HIS A 95 1.75 2.62 -15.98
C HIS A 95 2.98 2.44 -16.86
N VAL A 96 3.16 1.25 -17.45
CA VAL A 96 4.40 0.84 -18.14
C VAL A 96 4.77 1.78 -19.30
N ARG A 97 3.78 2.38 -19.98
CA ARG A 97 4.02 3.19 -21.18
C ARG A 97 4.07 4.70 -20.94
N THR A 98 3.33 5.19 -19.96
CA THR A 98 3.15 6.64 -19.74
C THR A 98 3.84 7.11 -18.47
N ASN A 99 4.36 6.20 -17.64
CA ASN A 99 4.96 6.48 -16.34
C ASN A 99 4.03 7.24 -15.37
N GLN A 100 2.72 7.20 -15.60
CA GLN A 100 1.74 7.70 -14.64
C GLN A 100 1.79 6.83 -13.40
N VAL A 101 1.72 7.44 -12.22
CA VAL A 101 1.76 6.73 -10.94
C VAL A 101 0.43 6.91 -10.23
N VAL A 102 -0.09 5.81 -9.70
CA VAL A 102 -1.37 5.79 -8.97
C VAL A 102 -1.17 5.13 -7.62
N TYR A 103 -1.75 5.75 -6.58
CA TYR A 103 -1.66 5.26 -5.22
C TYR A 103 -2.91 4.46 -4.82
N SER A 104 -2.74 3.46 -3.97
CA SER A 104 -3.82 2.62 -3.46
C SER A 104 -3.52 2.16 -2.04
N LEU A 105 -4.53 2.15 -1.18
CA LEU A 105 -4.47 1.51 0.16
C LEU A 105 -4.70 -0.01 0.10
N THR A 106 -4.92 -0.55 -1.10
CA THR A 106 -5.13 -1.98 -1.31
C THR A 106 -4.16 -2.50 -2.34
N ARG A 107 -3.66 -3.72 -2.13
CA ARG A 107 -2.80 -4.43 -3.08
C ARG A 107 -3.49 -4.80 -4.38
N THR A 108 -4.81 -4.65 -4.50
CA THR A 108 -5.49 -4.85 -5.78
C THR A 108 -5.86 -3.52 -6.40
N LEU A 109 -5.58 -3.39 -7.69
CA LEU A 109 -6.00 -2.25 -8.49
C LEU A 109 -7.53 -2.18 -8.60
N GLN A 110 -8.14 -1.23 -7.89
CA GLN A 110 -9.58 -0.95 -7.98
C GLN A 110 -9.85 0.11 -9.04
N GLU A 111 -10.44 -0.31 -10.16
CA GLU A 111 -10.74 0.56 -11.32
C GLU A 111 -11.42 1.88 -10.93
N THR A 112 -12.43 1.82 -10.05
CA THR A 112 -13.20 2.99 -9.61
C THR A 112 -12.38 4.01 -8.81
N LYS A 113 -11.30 3.59 -8.15
CA LYS A 113 -10.40 4.46 -7.38
C LYS A 113 -9.23 4.97 -8.22
N ILE A 114 -8.74 4.15 -9.15
CA ILE A 114 -7.60 4.46 -10.01
C ILE A 114 -7.96 5.51 -11.05
N LEU A 115 -9.07 5.32 -11.77
CA LEU A 115 -9.46 6.23 -12.84
C LEU A 115 -9.72 7.66 -12.33
N LYS A 116 -10.08 7.82 -11.06
CA LYS A 116 -10.26 9.13 -10.41
C LYS A 116 -8.95 9.88 -10.12
N GLN A 117 -7.82 9.19 -10.14
CA GLN A 117 -6.50 9.79 -9.93
C GLN A 117 -5.86 10.26 -11.25
N LEU A 118 -6.37 9.78 -12.39
CA LEU A 118 -5.86 10.14 -13.71
C LEU A 118 -6.55 11.41 -14.20
N LEU A 119 -5.79 12.51 -14.27
CA LEU A 119 -6.29 13.76 -14.85
C LEU A 119 -6.26 13.71 -16.38
N TYR A 120 -7.17 14.45 -17.00
CA TYR A 120 -7.26 14.54 -18.45
C TYR A 120 -6.22 15.52 -19.01
N HIS A 121 -5.22 14.97 -19.71
CA HIS A 121 -4.16 15.74 -20.38
C HIS A 121 -4.35 15.81 -21.91
N GLY A 122 -5.49 15.32 -22.42
CA GLY A 122 -5.81 15.27 -23.85
C GLY A 122 -6.34 13.91 -24.33
N LYS A 123 -6.57 13.78 -25.64
CA LYS A 123 -7.11 12.54 -26.23
C LYS A 123 -6.17 11.35 -25.96
N LYS A 124 -6.75 10.22 -25.53
CA LYS A 124 -6.03 8.96 -25.21
C LYS A 124 -5.06 9.05 -24.01
N THR A 125 -5.21 10.04 -23.14
CA THR A 125 -4.38 10.15 -21.92
C THR A 125 -4.99 9.40 -20.74
N VAL A 126 -6.32 9.35 -20.64
CA VAL A 126 -7.05 8.58 -19.63
C VAL A 126 -7.65 7.34 -20.30
N PRO A 127 -7.31 6.11 -19.85
CA PRO A 127 -7.91 4.90 -20.39
C PRO A 127 -9.38 4.77 -19.95
N ALA A 128 -10.21 4.16 -20.80
CA ALA A 128 -11.62 3.93 -20.48
C ALA A 128 -11.83 2.88 -19.38
N SER A 129 -10.89 1.93 -19.26
CA SER A 129 -10.88 0.88 -18.25
C SER A 129 -9.45 0.56 -17.83
N VAL A 130 -9.27 0.14 -16.58
CA VAL A 130 -7.95 -0.26 -16.07
C VAL A 130 -7.58 -1.62 -16.66
N ARG A 131 -6.54 -1.61 -17.50
CA ARG A 131 -5.94 -2.79 -18.09
C ARG A 131 -4.82 -3.32 -17.21
N PRO A 132 -4.97 -4.46 -16.51
CA PRO A 132 -4.00 -4.91 -15.52
C PRO A 132 -2.59 -5.06 -16.11
N ASP A 133 -2.47 -5.59 -17.32
CA ASP A 133 -1.22 -5.78 -18.05
C ASP A 133 -0.37 -4.51 -18.26
N MET A 134 -0.99 -3.34 -18.21
CA MET A 134 -0.31 -2.05 -18.41
C MET A 134 0.16 -1.40 -17.10
N TRP A 135 -0.16 -2.00 -15.95
CA TRP A 135 0.18 -1.48 -14.64
C TRP A 135 1.11 -2.45 -13.91
N THR A 136 2.27 -1.95 -13.51
CA THR A 136 3.24 -2.69 -12.71
C THR A 136 3.29 -2.09 -11.30
N PRO A 137 3.51 -2.92 -10.26
CA PRO A 137 3.81 -2.38 -8.94
C PRO A 137 5.09 -1.54 -9.03
N TYR A 138 5.11 -0.42 -8.31
CA TYR A 138 6.23 0.53 -8.36
C TYR A 138 7.00 0.54 -7.04
N PHE A 139 6.31 0.90 -5.96
CA PHE A 139 6.82 0.77 -4.60
C PHE A 139 5.67 0.54 -3.62
N SER A 140 5.98 0.05 -2.43
CA SER A 140 5.06 0.00 -1.31
C SER A 140 5.66 0.58 -0.05
N ILE A 141 4.84 1.22 0.77
CA ILE A 141 5.21 1.83 2.04
C ILE A 141 4.41 1.12 3.13
N HIS A 142 5.09 0.65 4.15
CA HIS A 142 4.51 -0.09 5.28
C HIS A 142 4.83 0.65 6.57
N PHE A 143 3.77 1.03 7.26
CA PHE A 143 3.80 1.70 8.55
C PHE A 143 3.74 0.64 9.67
N PRO A 144 4.25 0.96 10.87
CA PRO A 144 4.15 0.05 12.01
C PRO A 144 2.67 -0.28 12.29
N PRO A 145 2.32 -1.52 12.68
CA PRO A 145 0.95 -1.97 12.93
C PRO A 145 0.39 -1.43 14.26
N THR A 146 0.43 -0.12 14.42
CA THR A 146 -0.10 0.65 15.54
C THR A 146 -1.23 1.55 15.03
N ALA A 147 -2.15 1.94 15.92
CA ALA A 147 -3.25 2.83 15.52
C ALA A 147 -2.73 4.18 15.00
N ALA A 148 -1.60 4.61 15.54
CA ALA A 148 -0.92 5.82 15.13
C ALA A 148 -0.26 5.67 13.76
N GLY A 149 0.43 4.55 13.49
CA GLY A 149 0.96 4.23 12.16
C GLY A 149 -0.12 4.18 11.08
N ALA A 150 -1.31 3.64 11.39
CA ALA A 150 -2.44 3.66 10.46
C ALA A 150 -2.93 5.09 10.13
N LEU A 151 -2.92 6.01 11.10
CA LEU A 151 -3.26 7.42 10.86
C LEU A 151 -2.19 8.10 10.00
N GLU A 152 -0.92 7.80 10.23
CA GLU A 152 0.20 8.34 9.47
C GLU A 152 0.15 7.86 8.02
N GLY A 153 -0.11 6.58 7.76
CA GLY A 153 -0.25 6.11 6.39
C GLY A 153 -1.49 6.65 5.69
N LEU A 154 -2.60 6.93 6.40
CA LEU A 154 -3.74 7.65 5.80
C LEU A 154 -3.40 9.10 5.45
N PHE A 155 -2.66 9.77 6.32
CA PHE A 155 -2.17 11.11 6.08
C PHE A 155 -1.20 11.14 4.90
N ALA A 156 -0.23 10.24 4.87
CA ALA A 156 0.72 10.07 3.77
C ALA A 156 -0.01 9.82 2.45
N PHE A 157 -0.98 8.90 2.44
CA PHE A 157 -1.77 8.60 1.26
C PHE A 157 -2.57 9.81 0.75
N GLN A 158 -3.13 10.60 1.67
CA GLN A 158 -3.80 11.85 1.31
C GLN A 158 -2.82 12.83 0.66
N LYS A 159 -1.66 13.05 1.29
CA LYS A 159 -0.66 14.03 0.83
C LYS A 159 -0.02 13.64 -0.50
N LEU A 160 0.35 12.38 -0.69
CA LEU A 160 0.84 11.86 -1.97
C LEU A 160 -0.13 12.13 -3.12
N ARG A 161 -1.43 11.98 -2.87
CA ARG A 161 -2.47 12.25 -3.87
C ARG A 161 -2.69 13.74 -4.11
N GLU A 162 -2.63 14.55 -3.06
CA GLU A 162 -2.70 16.02 -3.17
C GLU A 162 -1.51 16.56 -3.98
N LEU A 163 -0.29 16.15 -3.69
CA LEU A 163 0.93 16.55 -4.41
C LEU A 163 0.91 16.11 -5.88
N SER A 164 0.55 14.85 -6.15
CA SER A 164 0.40 14.34 -7.52
C SER A 164 -0.64 15.13 -8.33
N MET A 165 -1.75 15.54 -7.70
CA MET A 165 -2.79 16.33 -8.33
C MET A 165 -2.35 17.78 -8.54
N GLN A 166 -1.69 18.38 -7.54
CA GLN A 166 -1.15 19.75 -7.61
C GLN A 166 -0.14 19.88 -8.74
N ARG A 167 0.82 18.94 -8.87
CA ARG A 167 1.80 18.96 -9.97
C ARG A 167 1.15 18.91 -11.35
N GLN A 168 0.04 18.21 -11.48
CA GLN A 168 -0.66 18.10 -12.76
C GLN A 168 -1.53 19.32 -13.08
N LEU A 169 -2.10 19.98 -12.06
CA LEU A 169 -2.97 21.15 -12.22
C LEU A 169 -2.21 22.47 -12.28
N SER A 170 -1.17 22.62 -11.45
CA SER A 170 -0.29 23.78 -11.35
C SER A 170 1.18 23.32 -11.41
N PRO A 171 1.64 22.80 -12.56
CA PRO A 171 3.02 22.39 -12.72
C PRO A 171 3.99 23.59 -12.59
N PRO A 172 5.20 23.39 -12.05
CA PRO A 172 6.27 24.38 -12.14
C PRO A 172 6.59 24.71 -13.59
N GLU A 173 7.08 25.93 -13.83
CA GLU A 173 7.32 26.43 -15.19
C GLU A 173 8.26 25.54 -15.99
N ASP A 174 9.25 24.92 -15.34
CA ASP A 174 10.25 24.03 -15.96
C ASP A 174 9.62 22.78 -16.61
N LEU A 175 8.49 22.31 -16.08
CA LEU A 175 7.73 21.19 -16.67
C LEU A 175 6.88 21.61 -17.86
N ILE A 176 6.59 22.91 -17.99
CA ILE A 176 5.75 23.46 -19.06
C ILE A 176 6.62 23.99 -20.20
N LYS A 177 7.77 24.57 -19.89
CA LYS A 177 8.72 25.15 -20.83
C LYS A 177 9.56 24.07 -21.51
N ALA A 178 9.96 24.34 -22.75
CA ALA A 178 10.79 23.45 -23.52
C ALA A 178 12.24 23.50 -23.02
N THR A 179 12.73 22.34 -22.56
CA THR A 179 14.13 22.16 -22.15
C THR A 179 14.98 21.78 -23.36
N GLN A 180 16.30 21.89 -23.23
CA GLN A 180 17.23 21.44 -24.28
C GLN A 180 17.05 19.95 -24.61
N GLU A 181 16.79 19.12 -23.61
CA GLU A 181 16.50 17.69 -23.79
C GLU A 181 15.23 17.46 -24.62
N ASP A 182 14.17 18.23 -24.37
CA ASP A 182 12.92 18.16 -25.13
C ASP A 182 13.16 18.49 -26.61
N ILE A 183 13.99 19.52 -26.87
CA ILE A 183 14.38 19.93 -28.22
C ILE A 183 15.14 18.81 -28.93
N ASP A 184 16.07 18.16 -28.25
CA ASP A 184 16.89 17.08 -28.83
C ASP A 184 16.07 15.80 -29.06
N VAL A 185 15.09 15.52 -28.19
CA VAL A 185 14.10 14.45 -28.38
C VAL A 185 13.17 14.75 -29.57
N VAL A 186 12.86 16.01 -29.85
CA VAL A 186 12.08 16.40 -31.04
C VAL A 186 12.94 16.30 -32.30
N LYS A 187 14.18 16.80 -32.27
CA LYS A 187 15.14 16.71 -33.39
C LYS A 187 15.39 15.26 -33.80
N SER A 188 15.65 14.38 -32.83
CA SER A 188 15.89 12.95 -33.10
C SER A 188 14.69 12.22 -33.72
N LYS A 189 13.45 12.67 -33.45
CA LYS A 189 12.24 12.12 -34.10
C LYS A 189 11.98 12.67 -35.49
N LEU A 190 12.46 13.88 -35.80
CA LEU A 190 12.26 14.53 -37.09
C LEU A 190 13.14 13.90 -38.18
N GLY A 191 14.31 13.35 -37.84
CA GLY A 191 15.10 12.53 -38.76
C GLY A 191 16.61 12.59 -38.51
N SER A 192 17.36 12.10 -39.50
CA SER A 192 18.83 12.19 -39.52
C SER A 192 19.32 13.65 -39.60
N PRO A 193 20.56 13.95 -39.20
CA PRO A 193 21.13 15.30 -39.28
C PRO A 193 21.00 15.95 -40.67
N VAL A 194 21.08 15.16 -41.75
CA VAL A 194 20.93 15.64 -43.15
C VAL A 194 19.50 16.12 -43.42
N THR A 195 18.49 15.35 -42.98
CA THR A 195 17.09 15.76 -43.14
C THR A 195 16.76 17.02 -42.35
N LEU A 196 17.43 17.24 -41.21
CA LEU A 196 17.29 18.50 -40.45
C LEU A 196 17.90 19.68 -41.21
N GLN A 197 19.04 19.51 -41.88
CA GLN A 197 19.61 20.57 -42.74
C GLN A 197 18.71 20.91 -43.92
N GLU A 198 18.12 19.91 -44.58
CA GLU A 198 17.18 20.14 -45.68
C GLU A 198 15.89 20.84 -45.22
N MET A 199 15.36 20.48 -44.05
CA MET A 199 14.19 21.15 -43.47
C MET A 199 14.52 22.58 -43.01
N ALA A 200 15.74 22.81 -42.52
CA ALA A 200 16.22 24.15 -42.17
C ALA A 200 16.35 25.03 -43.42
N ALA A 201 16.84 24.49 -44.54
CA ALA A 201 16.93 25.21 -45.81
C ALA A 201 15.55 25.56 -46.42
N ARG A 202 14.49 24.87 -45.99
CA ARG A 202 13.09 25.13 -46.39
C ARG A 202 12.30 25.97 -45.38
N ASP A 203 12.94 26.48 -44.33
CA ASP A 203 12.30 27.18 -43.20
C ASP A 203 11.19 26.40 -42.45
N GLU A 204 11.05 25.09 -42.69
CA GLU A 204 10.03 24.25 -42.02
C GLU A 204 10.42 23.84 -40.58
N LEU A 205 11.68 24.07 -40.20
CA LEU A 205 12.24 23.60 -38.93
C LEU A 205 11.74 24.42 -37.74
N THR A 206 11.59 25.74 -37.94
CA THR A 206 11.19 26.72 -36.92
C THR A 206 9.74 26.55 -36.47
N GLU A 207 8.88 26.00 -37.31
CA GLU A 207 7.49 25.71 -36.96
C GLU A 207 7.33 24.41 -36.13
N LYS A 208 8.25 23.46 -36.31
CA LYS A 208 8.16 22.10 -35.74
C LYS A 208 8.93 21.94 -34.43
N ILE A 209 10.01 22.71 -34.23
CA ILE A 209 10.86 22.64 -33.04
C ILE A 209 10.55 23.83 -32.12
N PRO A 210 10.13 23.59 -30.86
CA PRO A 210 9.91 24.68 -29.90
C PRO A 210 11.24 25.37 -29.56
N LYS A 211 11.19 26.69 -29.31
CA LYS A 211 12.36 27.42 -28.81
C LYS A 211 12.61 27.09 -27.35
N LEU A 212 13.86 27.26 -26.90
CA LEU A 212 14.21 27.16 -25.48
C LEU A 212 13.33 28.15 -24.69
N ASP A 213 12.81 27.71 -23.54
CA ASP A 213 11.90 28.46 -22.66
C ASP A 213 10.50 28.80 -23.22
N GLU A 214 10.18 28.35 -24.44
CA GLU A 214 8.83 28.46 -24.99
C GLU A 214 7.91 27.38 -24.39
N LEU A 215 6.60 27.67 -24.34
CA LEU A 215 5.61 26.70 -23.88
C LEU A 215 5.59 25.45 -24.77
N LEU A 216 5.74 24.27 -24.17
CA LEU A 216 5.72 23.00 -24.87
C LEU A 216 4.40 22.79 -25.65
N PRO A 217 4.47 22.23 -26.88
CA PRO A 217 3.28 21.81 -27.61
C PRO A 217 2.40 20.90 -26.77
N LYS A 218 1.07 21.08 -26.84
CA LYS A 218 0.08 20.39 -25.98
C LYS A 218 0.31 18.88 -25.83
N LYS A 219 0.71 18.20 -26.91
CA LYS A 219 0.97 16.74 -26.92
C LYS A 219 2.25 16.35 -26.16
N LEU A 220 3.32 17.13 -26.30
CA LEU A 220 4.58 16.89 -25.58
C LEU A 220 4.44 17.27 -24.11
N ARG A 221 3.81 18.43 -23.85
CA ARG A 221 3.47 18.87 -22.50
C ARG A 221 2.64 17.82 -21.76
N GLY A 222 1.58 17.31 -22.38
CA GLY A 222 0.77 16.25 -21.78
C GLY A 222 1.58 14.98 -21.48
N ARG A 223 2.55 14.60 -22.34
CA ARG A 223 3.43 13.46 -22.08
C ARG A 223 4.37 13.71 -20.91
N LYS A 224 4.96 14.90 -20.82
CA LYS A 224 5.85 15.31 -19.72
C LYS A 224 5.10 15.33 -18.39
N LEU A 225 3.89 15.89 -18.35
CA LEU A 225 3.03 15.91 -17.15
C LEU A 225 2.51 14.52 -16.73
N MET A 226 2.39 13.58 -17.67
CA MET A 226 2.02 12.20 -17.37
C MET A 226 3.18 11.41 -16.78
N ASP A 227 4.44 11.81 -17.02
CA ASP A 227 5.59 11.13 -16.44
C ASP A 227 5.78 11.52 -14.98
N GLN A 228 5.34 10.63 -14.10
CA GLN A 228 5.31 10.85 -12.66
C GLN A 228 6.29 9.95 -11.93
N LYS A 229 7.13 9.19 -12.65
CA LYS A 229 7.98 8.17 -12.07
C LYS A 229 8.94 8.76 -11.03
N ALA A 230 9.81 9.67 -11.44
CA ALA A 230 10.76 10.31 -10.54
C ALA A 230 10.05 11.19 -9.50
N THR A 231 9.04 11.94 -9.93
CA THR A 231 8.41 12.94 -9.08
C THR A 231 7.54 12.32 -7.97
N SER A 232 6.96 11.13 -8.18
CA SER A 232 6.27 10.38 -7.12
C SER A 232 7.19 9.82 -6.05
N VAL A 233 8.46 9.56 -6.39
CA VAL A 233 9.48 9.15 -5.42
C VAL A 233 9.91 10.32 -4.57
N ALA A 234 10.19 11.47 -5.20
CA ALA A 234 10.45 12.71 -4.47
C ALA A 234 9.29 13.09 -3.53
N ASP A 235 8.03 12.90 -3.98
CA ASP A 235 6.86 13.09 -3.12
C ASP A 235 6.84 12.15 -1.92
N ALA A 236 7.20 10.88 -2.12
CA ALA A 236 7.26 9.91 -1.04
C ALA A 236 8.32 10.28 -0.01
N ALA A 237 9.53 10.63 -0.45
CA ALA A 237 10.59 11.09 0.44
C ALA A 237 10.16 12.34 1.23
N PHE A 238 9.62 13.36 0.54
CA PHE A 238 9.14 14.59 1.18
C PHE A 238 8.02 14.34 2.20
N VAL A 239 7.04 13.49 1.86
CA VAL A 239 5.92 13.18 2.77
C VAL A 239 6.40 12.37 3.97
N LEU A 240 7.33 11.43 3.79
CA LEU A 240 7.89 10.65 4.89
C LEU A 240 8.78 11.51 5.80
N ASP A 241 9.58 12.41 5.22
CA ASP A 241 10.36 13.40 5.96
C ASP A 241 9.44 14.26 6.82
N TRP A 242 8.39 14.82 6.22
CA TRP A 242 7.36 15.59 6.93
C TRP A 242 6.71 14.78 8.08
N ILE A 243 6.40 13.50 7.86
CA ILE A 243 5.83 12.66 8.93
C ILE A 243 6.85 12.40 10.04
N SER A 244 8.12 12.24 9.70
CA SER A 244 9.21 11.97 10.64
C SER A 244 9.48 13.17 11.56
N SER A 245 9.55 14.38 11.01
CA SER A 245 9.77 15.63 11.77
C SER A 245 8.46 16.16 12.42
N GLY A 246 7.32 15.72 11.91
CA GLY A 246 6.00 16.05 12.44
C GLY A 246 5.77 15.55 13.88
N PRO A 247 4.61 15.91 14.49
CA PRO A 247 4.32 15.53 15.87
C PRO A 247 4.31 14.02 15.98
N SER A 248 4.75 13.52 17.13
CA SER A 248 4.87 12.07 17.33
C SER A 248 3.51 11.39 17.07
N PRO A 249 3.50 10.12 16.62
CA PRO A 249 2.25 9.39 16.41
C PRO A 249 1.36 9.41 17.68
N TRP A 250 1.97 9.34 18.85
CA TRP A 250 1.32 9.50 20.15
C TRP A 250 0.70 10.89 20.32
N GLU A 251 1.42 11.97 20.01
CA GLU A 251 0.89 13.34 20.07
C GLU A 251 -0.27 13.55 19.11
N LYS A 252 -0.25 12.93 17.92
CA LYS A 252 -1.38 12.96 16.99
C LYS A 252 -2.59 12.23 17.56
N VAL A 253 -2.41 11.03 18.12
CA VAL A 253 -3.50 10.24 18.72
C VAL A 253 -4.09 10.96 19.94
N THR A 254 -3.24 11.44 20.84
CA THR A 254 -3.66 12.24 22.00
C THR A 254 -4.37 13.50 21.56
N ALA A 255 -3.84 14.26 20.59
CA ALA A 255 -4.48 15.46 20.08
C ALA A 255 -5.86 15.20 19.44
N VAL A 256 -6.02 14.06 18.75
CA VAL A 256 -7.32 13.67 18.19
C VAL A 256 -8.30 13.29 19.32
N GLU A 257 -7.85 12.53 20.31
CA GLU A 257 -8.70 12.11 21.44
C GLU A 257 -9.04 13.26 22.40
N THR A 258 -8.10 14.15 22.72
CA THR A 258 -8.36 15.36 23.52
C THR A 258 -9.34 16.28 22.81
N LYS A 259 -9.18 16.53 21.51
CA LYS A 259 -10.18 17.29 20.71
C LYS A 259 -11.55 16.64 20.75
N ARG A 260 -11.63 15.30 20.70
CA ARG A 260 -12.90 14.56 20.85
C ARG A 260 -13.50 14.77 22.24
N LEU A 261 -12.70 14.76 23.30
CA LEU A 261 -13.15 15.00 24.68
C LEU A 261 -13.62 16.44 24.91
N ILE A 262 -12.86 17.42 24.42
CA ILE A 262 -13.24 18.85 24.43
C ILE A 262 -14.58 19.04 23.73
N ASN A 263 -14.71 18.52 22.51
CA ASN A 263 -15.96 18.62 21.77
C ASN A 263 -17.11 17.93 22.53
N ALA A 264 -16.85 16.82 23.22
CA ALA A 264 -17.86 16.10 23.99
C ALA A 264 -18.28 16.84 25.28
N SER A 265 -17.37 17.55 25.95
CA SER A 265 -17.67 18.33 27.16
C SER A 265 -18.53 19.56 26.81
N GLU A 266 -18.16 20.30 25.77
CA GLU A 266 -18.86 21.48 25.25
C GLU A 266 -20.21 21.14 24.58
N MET A 267 -20.45 19.86 24.28
CA MET A 267 -21.64 19.42 23.58
C MET A 267 -22.91 19.45 24.42
N THR A 268 -23.98 20.00 23.82
CA THR A 268 -25.34 19.94 24.36
C THR A 268 -25.85 18.50 24.54
N ASN A 269 -26.77 18.28 25.49
CA ASN A 269 -27.38 16.97 25.74
C ASN A 269 -27.98 16.30 24.50
N ARG A 270 -28.53 17.09 23.56
CA ARG A 270 -29.06 16.59 22.28
C ARG A 270 -27.94 16.07 21.37
N ALA A 271 -26.83 16.78 21.30
CA ALA A 271 -25.65 16.34 20.55
C ALA A 271 -25.05 15.06 21.16
N ARG A 272 -24.96 14.98 22.50
CA ARG A 272 -24.52 13.77 23.22
C ARG A 272 -25.39 12.55 22.89
N ARG A 273 -26.72 12.68 22.89
CA ARG A 273 -27.63 11.59 22.49
C ARG A 273 -27.40 11.13 21.05
N ARG A 274 -27.18 12.07 20.11
CA ARG A 274 -26.86 11.76 18.71
C ARG A 274 -25.53 11.02 18.60
N ILE A 275 -24.49 11.47 19.30
CA ILE A 275 -23.18 10.82 19.32
C ILE A 275 -23.26 9.43 19.93
N ASN A 276 -23.94 9.25 21.06
CA ASN A 276 -24.09 7.93 21.67
C ASN A 276 -24.82 6.97 20.74
N LYS A 277 -25.81 7.45 19.97
CA LYS A 277 -26.45 6.67 18.91
C LYS A 277 -25.44 6.30 17.81
N ILE A 278 -24.68 7.26 17.30
CA ILE A 278 -23.63 7.02 16.30
C ILE A 278 -22.59 6.02 16.82
N ARG A 279 -22.21 6.12 18.10
CA ARG A 279 -21.24 5.23 18.75
C ARG A 279 -21.75 3.80 18.82
N ARG A 280 -22.99 3.59 19.26
CA ARG A 280 -23.63 2.26 19.20
C ARG A 280 -23.70 1.74 17.77
N GLU A 281 -24.00 2.60 16.80
CA GLU A 281 -23.97 2.24 15.38
C GLU A 281 -22.57 1.89 14.88
N LEU A 282 -21.52 2.56 15.36
CA LEU A 282 -20.12 2.24 15.05
C LEU A 282 -19.67 0.94 15.71
N GLU A 283 -19.99 0.71 16.98
CA GLU A 283 -19.69 -0.53 17.71
C GLU A 283 -20.40 -1.73 17.07
N THR A 284 -21.67 -1.58 16.70
CA THR A 284 -22.41 -2.63 15.97
C THR A 284 -21.81 -2.90 14.59
N LYS A 285 -21.40 -1.87 13.85
CA LYS A 285 -20.68 -2.03 12.58
C LYS A 285 -19.31 -2.67 12.78
N ALA A 286 -18.56 -2.30 13.81
CA ALA A 286 -17.26 -2.87 14.13
C ALA A 286 -17.40 -4.35 14.50
N ALA A 287 -18.40 -4.71 15.30
CA ALA A 287 -18.74 -6.10 15.59
C ALA A 287 -19.16 -6.86 14.32
N GLU A 288 -19.91 -6.24 13.41
CA GLU A 288 -20.27 -6.84 12.12
C GLU A 288 -19.03 -7.05 11.23
N ILE A 289 -18.11 -6.09 11.19
CA ILE A 289 -16.82 -6.20 10.48
C ILE A 289 -15.99 -7.34 11.07
N ARG A 290 -15.86 -7.41 12.40
CA ARG A 290 -15.15 -8.51 13.09
C ARG A 290 -15.79 -9.87 12.76
N LYS A 291 -17.12 -9.96 12.83
CA LYS A 291 -17.87 -11.18 12.43
C LYS A 291 -17.59 -11.57 10.97
N ARG A 292 -17.60 -10.61 10.05
CA ARG A 292 -17.29 -10.85 8.62
C ARG A 292 -15.85 -11.27 8.40
N ALA A 293 -14.89 -10.63 9.07
CA ALA A 293 -13.47 -11.02 9.00
C ALA A 293 -13.28 -12.45 9.53
N ALA A 294 -13.93 -12.80 10.63
CA ALA A 294 -13.91 -14.14 11.20
C ALA A 294 -14.43 -15.22 10.22
N LEU A 295 -15.33 -14.89 9.28
CA LEU A 295 -15.78 -15.83 8.23
C LEU A 295 -14.66 -16.27 7.28
N ALA A 296 -13.58 -15.49 7.15
CA ALA A 296 -12.42 -15.90 6.36
C ALA A 296 -11.54 -16.92 7.08
N LEU A 297 -11.54 -16.86 8.42
CA LEU A 297 -10.61 -17.59 9.29
C LEU A 297 -11.24 -18.84 9.91
N GLN A 298 -12.53 -18.80 10.24
CA GLN A 298 -13.20 -19.86 10.99
C GLN A 298 -13.76 -20.97 10.10
N ASP A 299 -13.74 -22.17 10.66
CA ASP A 299 -14.50 -23.32 10.20
C ASP A 299 -15.98 -23.07 10.41
N LEU A 300 -16.66 -22.60 9.36
CA LEU A 300 -18.11 -22.52 9.37
C LEU A 300 -18.69 -23.89 9.68
N PRO A 301 -19.43 -24.03 10.81
CA PRO A 301 -19.95 -25.33 11.18
C PRO A 301 -20.99 -25.76 10.14
N ALA A 302 -21.00 -27.04 9.78
CA ALA A 302 -21.77 -27.57 8.64
C ALA A 302 -23.30 -27.29 8.73
N HIS A 303 -23.80 -26.95 9.93
CA HIS A 303 -25.20 -26.63 10.17
C HIS A 303 -25.59 -25.18 9.77
N GLU A 304 -24.64 -24.25 9.67
CA GLU A 304 -24.91 -22.85 9.27
C GLU A 304 -25.01 -22.69 7.75
N ARG A 305 -26.03 -23.30 7.14
CA ARG A 305 -26.27 -23.25 5.67
C ARG A 305 -26.61 -21.86 5.14
N ALA A 306 -26.85 -20.88 6.02
CA ALA A 306 -27.06 -19.48 5.66
C ALA A 306 -25.76 -18.76 5.24
N LEU A 307 -24.61 -19.18 5.77
CA LEU A 307 -23.30 -18.61 5.42
C LEU A 307 -22.72 -19.43 4.26
N LEU A 308 -22.38 -18.74 3.18
CA LEU A 308 -21.80 -19.38 2.02
C LEU A 308 -20.28 -19.42 2.21
N PRO A 309 -19.61 -20.53 1.87
CA PRO A 309 -18.16 -20.54 1.87
C PRO A 309 -17.65 -19.54 0.84
N LEU A 310 -16.51 -18.92 1.08
CA LEU A 310 -15.91 -17.98 0.14
C LEU A 310 -15.62 -18.64 -1.23
N THR A 311 -15.56 -17.83 -2.29
CA THR A 311 -15.06 -18.34 -3.58
C THR A 311 -13.56 -18.64 -3.49
N ARG A 312 -13.10 -19.63 -4.25
CA ARG A 312 -11.66 -19.96 -4.32
C ARG A 312 -10.84 -18.75 -4.75
N ASN A 313 -11.34 -17.95 -5.69
CA ASN A 313 -10.68 -16.75 -6.16
C ASN A 313 -10.59 -15.69 -5.06
N ALA A 314 -11.66 -15.48 -4.27
CA ALA A 314 -11.62 -14.57 -3.13
C ALA A 314 -10.61 -15.03 -2.08
N VAL A 315 -10.57 -16.32 -1.75
CA VAL A 315 -9.61 -16.86 -0.78
C VAL A 315 -8.17 -16.75 -1.29
N GLN A 316 -7.92 -17.04 -2.57
CA GLN A 316 -6.61 -16.83 -3.19
C GLN A 316 -6.21 -15.35 -3.18
N GLN A 317 -7.15 -14.45 -3.47
CA GLN A 317 -6.90 -13.02 -3.42
C GLN A 317 -6.56 -12.56 -1.99
N LEU A 318 -7.32 -13.03 -0.99
CA LEU A 318 -7.04 -12.74 0.43
C LEU A 318 -5.71 -13.33 0.89
N SER A 319 -5.35 -14.51 0.38
CA SER A 319 -4.04 -15.13 0.61
C SER A 319 -2.90 -14.29 0.08
N MET A 320 -3.02 -13.76 -1.14
CA MET A 320 -2.01 -12.85 -1.69
C MET A 320 -2.02 -11.49 -0.96
N GLU A 321 -3.17 -11.04 -0.43
CA GLU A 321 -3.28 -9.75 0.27
C GLU A 321 -2.76 -9.78 1.71
N HIS A 322 -2.86 -10.90 2.40
CA HIS A 322 -2.61 -11.02 3.84
C HIS A 322 -1.63 -12.15 4.21
N HIS A 323 -0.92 -12.71 3.23
CA HIS A 323 0.08 -13.79 3.41
C HIS A 323 -0.44 -15.09 4.04
N GLY A 324 -1.76 -15.28 4.12
CA GLY A 324 -2.32 -16.53 4.61
C GLY A 324 -2.14 -17.68 3.62
N ILE A 325 -1.99 -18.90 4.11
CA ILE A 325 -1.98 -20.12 3.32
C ILE A 325 -3.41 -20.59 3.09
N VAL A 326 -3.77 -20.88 1.85
CA VAL A 326 -5.08 -21.41 1.50
C VAL A 326 -5.20 -22.88 1.94
N ARG A 327 -6.13 -23.20 2.82
CA ARG A 327 -6.51 -24.58 3.16
C ARG A 327 -7.93 -24.86 2.67
N GLY A 328 -8.03 -25.44 1.47
CA GLY A 328 -9.32 -25.70 0.81
C GLY A 328 -10.06 -24.41 0.41
N ARG A 329 -11.05 -24.00 1.21
CA ARG A 329 -11.82 -22.74 1.02
C ARG A 329 -11.64 -21.75 2.16
N LYS A 330 -10.58 -21.93 2.95
CA LYS A 330 -10.25 -21.14 4.12
C LYS A 330 -8.89 -20.51 3.95
N LEU A 331 -8.66 -19.46 4.72
CA LEU A 331 -7.37 -18.82 4.83
C LEU A 331 -6.78 -19.16 6.19
N ASP A 332 -5.80 -20.07 6.21
CA ASP A 332 -5.01 -20.38 7.39
C ASP A 332 -3.88 -19.34 7.45
N ILE A 333 -3.93 -18.44 8.43
CA ILE A 333 -2.81 -17.54 8.70
C ILE A 333 -1.75 -18.37 9.43
N VAL A 334 -0.52 -18.41 8.93
CA VAL A 334 0.57 -19.15 9.57
C VAL A 334 0.93 -18.46 10.88
N ASP A 335 0.98 -19.20 11.98
CA ASP A 335 1.31 -18.76 13.36
C ASP A 335 2.73 -18.20 13.56
N GLY A 336 3.33 -17.64 12.50
CA GLY A 336 4.59 -16.89 12.55
C GLY A 336 4.38 -15.44 13.00
N GLU A 337 5.48 -14.76 13.30
CA GLU A 337 5.57 -13.40 13.88
C GLU A 337 4.74 -12.31 13.14
N ASP A 338 4.31 -12.58 11.90
CA ASP A 338 3.44 -11.73 11.08
C ASP A 338 1.97 -11.66 11.54
N TYR A 339 1.57 -12.40 12.59
CA TYR A 339 0.23 -12.31 13.19
C TYR A 339 -0.18 -10.89 13.62
N ASN A 340 0.81 -10.00 13.80
CA ASN A 340 0.59 -8.59 14.11
C ASN A 340 -0.10 -7.80 12.98
N HIS A 341 -0.10 -8.29 11.73
CA HIS A 341 -0.77 -7.60 10.61
C HIS A 341 -2.29 -7.83 10.55
N LEU A 342 -2.80 -8.89 11.16
CA LEU A 342 -4.24 -9.24 11.15
C LEU A 342 -4.91 -9.09 12.51
N LYS A 343 -4.14 -9.12 13.61
CA LYS A 343 -4.56 -8.41 14.81
C LYS A 343 -4.67 -6.95 14.38
N GLY A 344 -5.88 -6.39 14.47
CA GLY A 344 -6.07 -4.96 14.24
C GLY A 344 -5.00 -4.19 15.01
N PRO A 345 -4.55 -3.02 14.52
CA PRO A 345 -3.42 -2.29 15.09
C PRO A 345 -3.52 -2.35 16.60
N ASN A 346 -2.52 -2.94 17.27
CA ASN A 346 -2.59 -3.33 18.69
C ASN A 346 -3.38 -2.24 19.41
N ASP A 347 -4.62 -2.57 19.78
CA ASP A 347 -5.60 -1.61 20.27
C ASP A 347 -4.99 -1.06 21.58
N TYR A 348 -4.14 -0.03 21.49
CA TYR A 348 -3.84 0.82 22.63
C TYR A 348 -5.21 1.24 23.09
N ASP A 349 -5.58 0.80 24.29
CA ASP A 349 -6.96 0.80 24.70
C ASP A 349 -7.43 2.26 24.71
N SER A 350 -8.10 2.67 23.63
CA SER A 350 -8.56 4.06 23.48
C SER A 350 -9.47 4.46 24.65
N VAL A 351 -9.97 3.47 25.39
CA VAL A 351 -10.66 3.62 26.66
C VAL A 351 -9.69 4.09 27.76
N GLN A 352 -8.58 3.37 27.99
CA GLN A 352 -7.54 3.77 28.95
C GLN A 352 -7.00 5.17 28.64
N LEU A 353 -6.62 5.42 27.38
CA LEU A 353 -6.16 6.75 26.96
C LEU A 353 -7.16 7.85 27.29
N ARG A 354 -8.44 7.60 27.04
CA ARG A 354 -9.50 8.58 27.35
C ARG A 354 -9.67 8.79 28.83
N GLU A 355 -9.46 7.77 29.65
CA GLU A 355 -9.54 7.89 31.10
C GLU A 355 -8.40 8.73 31.65
N GLU A 356 -7.17 8.51 31.17
CA GLU A 356 -6.01 9.34 31.47
C GLU A 356 -6.21 10.79 31.00
N LEU A 357 -6.67 10.99 29.76
CA LEU A 357 -6.88 12.34 29.19
C LEU A 357 -8.03 13.11 29.85
N LYS A 358 -9.02 12.44 30.44
CA LYS A 358 -10.09 13.13 31.21
C LYS A 358 -9.56 13.80 32.47
N GLN A 359 -8.44 13.32 33.01
CA GLN A 359 -7.80 13.89 34.19
C GLN A 359 -6.94 15.11 33.84
N GLN A 360 -6.64 15.31 32.55
CA GLN A 360 -5.84 16.44 32.09
C GLN A 360 -6.65 17.72 31.98
N ASN A 361 -5.99 18.85 32.23
CA ASN A 361 -6.57 20.16 32.02
C ASN A 361 -6.60 20.49 30.51
N PHE A 362 -7.81 20.59 29.94
CA PHE A 362 -7.98 20.87 28.50
C PHE A 362 -7.44 22.24 28.07
N ASP A 363 -7.39 23.22 28.98
CA ASP A 363 -6.88 24.56 28.68
C ASP A 363 -5.37 24.52 28.44
N VAL A 364 -4.63 23.85 29.34
CA VAL A 364 -3.18 23.59 29.19
C VAL A 364 -2.89 22.86 27.87
N PHE A 365 -3.74 21.90 27.48
CA PHE A 365 -3.58 21.22 26.19
C PHE A 365 -3.78 22.16 24.99
N ARG A 366 -4.75 23.09 25.04
CA ARG A 366 -4.96 24.08 23.96
C ARG A 366 -3.78 25.02 23.84
N GLU A 367 -3.26 25.51 24.97
CA GLU A 367 -2.08 26.38 25.03
C GLU A 367 -0.85 25.66 24.48
N ARG A 368 -0.57 24.43 24.93
CA ARG A 368 0.51 23.59 24.40
C ARG A 368 0.45 23.46 22.87
N GLN A 369 -0.75 23.26 22.31
CA GLN A 369 -0.94 23.16 20.87
C GLN A 369 -0.79 24.50 20.12
N GLN A 370 -1.14 25.62 20.75
CA GLN A 370 -0.94 26.94 20.16
C GLN A 370 0.55 27.31 20.15
N VAL A 371 1.26 27.08 21.25
CA VAL A 371 2.71 27.28 21.36
C VAL A 371 3.45 26.45 20.31
N ALA A 372 3.13 25.15 20.20
CA ALA A 372 3.72 24.29 19.18
C ALA A 372 3.49 24.82 17.76
N LYS A 373 2.26 25.22 17.43
CA LYS A 373 1.93 25.75 16.10
C LYS A 373 2.59 27.10 15.80
N ALA A 374 2.69 27.98 16.79
CA ALA A 374 3.34 29.27 16.65
C ALA A 374 4.83 29.06 16.33
N ALA A 375 5.50 28.20 17.10
CA ALA A 375 6.89 27.84 16.85
C ALA A 375 7.11 27.18 15.47
N GLU A 376 6.21 26.27 15.06
CA GLU A 376 6.26 25.67 13.72
C GLU A 376 6.12 26.73 12.61
N GLN A 377 5.21 27.69 12.78
CA GLN A 377 5.00 28.78 11.81
C GLN A 377 6.19 29.73 11.72
N GLU A 378 6.72 30.15 12.87
CA GLU A 378 7.89 31.03 12.94
C GLU A 378 9.12 30.39 12.29
N ALA A 379 9.38 29.11 12.59
CA ALA A 379 10.48 28.37 11.97
C ALA A 379 10.32 28.19 10.46
N MET A 380 9.09 27.94 9.97
CA MET A 380 8.82 27.91 8.53
C MET A 380 9.06 29.28 7.88
N GLU A 381 8.58 30.36 8.50
CA GLU A 381 8.79 31.71 7.98
C GLU A 381 10.27 32.08 7.95
N GLU A 382 11.02 31.73 8.99
CA GLU A 382 12.47 31.95 9.08
C GLU A 382 13.22 31.17 8.00
N TRP A 383 12.90 29.88 7.79
CA TRP A 383 13.51 29.10 6.72
C TRP A 383 13.29 29.75 5.35
N PHE A 384 12.04 30.10 5.03
CA PHE A 384 11.69 30.64 3.71
C PHE A 384 12.14 32.10 3.51
N ARG A 385 12.63 32.79 4.55
CA ARG A 385 13.34 34.07 4.39
C ARG A 385 14.73 33.88 3.81
N HIS A 386 15.37 32.74 4.07
CA HIS A 386 16.75 32.47 3.68
C HIS A 386 16.87 31.48 2.52
N ASN A 387 15.88 30.61 2.34
CA ASN A 387 15.90 29.53 1.37
C ASN A 387 14.65 29.53 0.49
N GLU A 388 14.82 29.31 -0.81
CA GLU A 388 13.70 29.21 -1.77
C GLU A 388 13.08 27.80 -1.82
N VAL A 389 13.84 26.79 -1.37
CA VAL A 389 13.49 25.37 -1.49
C VAL A 389 13.35 24.73 -0.11
N PRO A 390 12.42 23.79 0.10
CA PRO A 390 12.20 23.17 1.40
C PRO A 390 13.29 22.20 1.86
N ILE A 391 14.19 21.80 0.97
CA ILE A 391 15.32 20.91 1.26
C ILE A 391 16.55 21.55 0.61
N THR A 392 17.58 21.79 1.41
CA THR A 392 18.88 22.32 0.97
C THR A 392 19.98 21.36 1.40
N GLU A 393 21.22 21.60 0.94
CA GLU A 393 22.38 20.83 1.38
C GLU A 393 22.70 20.99 2.87
N THR A 394 22.18 22.04 3.50
CA THR A 394 22.38 22.39 4.91
C THR A 394 21.35 21.76 5.84
N GLY A 395 20.22 21.26 5.31
CA GLY A 395 19.19 20.61 6.10
C GLY A 395 17.80 20.61 5.43
N SER A 396 16.79 20.18 6.20
CA SER A 396 15.39 20.22 5.80
C SER A 396 14.63 21.30 6.58
N VAL A 397 13.68 22.00 5.95
CA VAL A 397 12.68 22.86 6.65
C VAL A 397 12.14 22.13 7.86
N TRP A 398 11.82 20.85 7.67
CA TRP A 398 11.10 20.07 8.65
C TRP A 398 11.96 19.73 9.86
N GLU A 399 13.27 19.59 9.68
CA GLU A 399 14.22 19.42 10.78
C GLU A 399 14.25 20.67 11.68
N GLN A 400 14.39 21.86 11.08
CA GLN A 400 14.34 23.12 11.84
C GLN A 400 12.98 23.34 12.53
N VAL A 401 11.89 23.08 11.81
CA VAL A 401 10.53 23.15 12.35
C VAL A 401 10.34 22.17 13.51
N SER A 402 10.90 20.96 13.42
CA SER A 402 10.82 19.98 14.50
C SER A 402 11.64 20.41 15.72
N ALA A 403 12.86 20.91 15.52
CA ALA A 403 13.72 21.40 16.59
C ALA A 403 13.07 22.60 17.32
N ALA A 404 12.56 23.58 16.56
CA ALA A 404 11.86 24.74 17.12
C ALA A 404 10.61 24.35 17.90
N ARG A 405 9.83 23.39 17.39
CA ARG A 405 8.67 22.85 18.11
C ARG A 405 9.10 22.16 19.40
N GLU A 406 10.11 21.29 19.35
CA GLU A 406 10.59 20.55 20.52
C GLU A 406 11.11 21.51 21.58
N SER A 407 11.91 22.51 21.22
CA SER A 407 12.37 23.54 22.17
C SER A 407 11.21 24.33 22.80
N ALA A 408 10.19 24.67 22.00
CA ALA A 408 9.02 25.39 22.51
C ALA A 408 8.17 24.53 23.45
N LEU A 409 8.04 23.23 23.14
CA LEU A 409 7.34 22.27 24.00
C LEU A 409 8.11 22.01 25.29
N GLU A 410 9.44 21.91 25.24
CA GLU A 410 10.29 21.75 26.42
C GLU A 410 10.22 22.97 27.33
N ALA A 411 10.28 24.18 26.78
CA ALA A 411 10.10 25.42 27.54
C ALA A 411 8.72 25.46 28.23
N PHE A 412 7.66 25.10 27.51
CA PHE A 412 6.31 25.01 28.05
C PHE A 412 6.20 23.93 29.14
N GLU A 413 6.78 22.75 28.93
CA GLU A 413 6.77 21.66 29.91
C GLU A 413 7.61 22.00 31.15
N ALA A 414 8.72 22.72 31.02
CA ALA A 414 9.50 23.20 32.15
C ALA A 414 8.68 24.16 33.03
N GLN A 415 7.92 25.07 32.40
CA GLN A 415 6.98 25.94 33.08
C GLN A 415 5.87 25.15 33.80
N GLU A 416 5.25 24.17 33.15
CA GLU A 416 4.22 23.33 33.79
C GLU A 416 4.76 22.40 34.88
N ARG A 417 6.01 21.93 34.76
CA ARG A 417 6.68 21.14 35.82
C ARG A 417 6.87 21.98 37.08
N SER A 418 7.23 23.26 36.95
CA SER A 418 7.27 24.18 38.09
C SER A 418 5.89 24.37 38.75
N ASN A 419 4.82 24.20 37.98
CA ASN A 419 3.43 24.23 38.45
C ASN A 419 2.94 22.88 39.00
N GLY A 420 3.81 21.85 39.07
CA GLY A 420 3.51 20.53 39.64
C GLY A 420 2.66 19.60 38.76
N ARG A 421 2.58 19.84 37.44
CA ARG A 421 1.80 19.02 36.50
C ARG A 421 2.69 18.34 35.46
N ALA A 422 3.24 17.18 35.78
CA ALA A 422 3.96 16.36 34.81
C ALA A 422 3.04 15.31 34.17
N ILE A 423 3.00 15.24 32.84
CA ILE A 423 2.34 14.17 32.08
C ILE A 423 3.42 13.13 31.74
N SER A 424 3.25 11.88 32.19
CA SER A 424 4.13 10.78 31.80
C SER A 424 3.88 10.39 30.34
N LYS A 425 4.91 10.42 29.50
CA LYS A 425 4.87 9.81 28.16
C LYS A 425 4.95 8.29 28.32
N PRO A 426 4.16 7.50 27.58
CA PRO A 426 4.26 6.04 27.64
C PRO A 426 5.52 5.55 26.93
N GLU A 427 6.16 4.48 27.43
CA GLU A 427 7.45 3.95 26.93
C GLU A 427 7.47 3.60 25.44
N TRP A 428 6.32 3.29 24.83
CA TRP A 428 6.25 2.98 23.41
C TRP A 428 6.33 4.23 22.52
N ALA A 429 6.08 5.43 23.07
CA ALA A 429 6.12 6.69 22.30
C ALA A 429 7.53 7.00 21.79
N ASP A 430 8.56 6.52 22.48
CA ASP A 430 9.97 6.76 22.18
C ASP A 430 10.57 5.65 21.30
N LYS A 431 9.80 4.62 20.93
CA LYS A 431 10.30 3.55 20.06
C LYS A 431 10.59 4.11 18.65
N PRO A 432 11.77 3.80 18.07
CA PRO A 432 12.16 4.31 16.77
C PRO A 432 11.15 3.93 15.68
N ARG A 433 10.83 4.92 14.83
CA ARG A 433 9.74 4.86 13.84
C ARG A 433 10.18 4.14 12.57
N GLU A 434 10.32 2.83 12.60
CA GLU A 434 10.72 2.10 11.39
C GLU A 434 9.59 2.08 10.34
N ILE A 435 9.78 2.80 9.24
CA ILE A 435 8.90 2.77 8.07
C ILE A 435 9.59 1.94 7.00
N LYS A 436 8.95 0.85 6.55
CA LYS A 436 9.54 -0.04 5.55
C LYS A 436 9.06 0.36 4.16
N MET A 437 9.99 0.58 3.24
CA MET A 437 9.71 0.93 1.86
C MET A 437 10.30 -0.12 0.92
N TYR A 438 9.44 -0.76 0.12
CA TYR A 438 9.87 -1.79 -0.83
C TYR A 438 9.76 -1.29 -2.27
N TRP A 439 10.80 -1.56 -3.07
CA TRP A 439 10.96 -1.03 -4.43
C TRP A 439 10.93 -2.11 -5.50
N ALA A 440 10.20 -1.88 -6.60
CA ALA A 440 10.28 -2.76 -7.77
C ALA A 440 11.68 -2.73 -8.42
N ASP A 441 12.33 -1.56 -8.38
CA ASP A 441 13.72 -1.33 -8.78
C ASP A 441 14.36 -0.44 -7.72
N LEU A 442 15.43 -0.92 -7.06
CA LEU A 442 16.10 -0.19 -5.99
C LEU A 442 16.70 1.14 -6.47
N ASN A 443 17.06 1.22 -7.76
CA ASN A 443 17.61 2.46 -8.34
C ASN A 443 16.56 3.58 -8.38
N ASP A 444 15.27 3.24 -8.39
CA ASP A 444 14.21 4.25 -8.38
C ASP A 444 14.18 5.03 -7.06
N GLY A 445 14.75 4.49 -5.97
CA GLY A 445 14.95 5.20 -4.70
C GLY A 445 15.91 6.39 -4.80
N LEU A 446 16.77 6.44 -5.83
CA LEU A 446 17.73 7.51 -6.08
C LEU A 446 17.10 8.76 -6.69
N PHE A 447 15.83 8.71 -7.10
CA PHE A 447 15.13 9.90 -7.59
C PHE A 447 14.84 10.93 -6.49
N ALA A 448 14.94 10.52 -5.21
CA ALA A 448 14.90 11.45 -4.08
C ALA A 448 16.33 11.86 -3.71
N GLY A 449 16.53 13.15 -3.42
CA GLY A 449 17.84 13.66 -3.01
C GLY A 449 18.29 13.13 -1.64
N SER A 450 17.35 12.88 -0.73
CA SER A 450 17.60 12.29 0.58
C SER A 450 16.35 11.58 1.10
N TRP A 451 16.55 10.69 2.09
CA TRP A 451 15.48 10.00 2.81
C TRP A 451 15.66 10.21 4.31
N PRO A 452 14.56 10.25 5.10
CA PRO A 452 14.68 10.34 6.54
C PRO A 452 15.25 9.04 7.10
N ARG A 453 16.06 9.15 8.17
CA ARG A 453 16.85 8.04 8.76
C ARG A 453 16.00 6.85 9.23
N ASN A 454 14.71 7.07 9.41
CA ASN A 454 13.77 6.10 9.95
C ASN A 454 13.09 5.25 8.86
N VAL A 455 13.44 5.47 7.59
CA VAL A 455 12.95 4.69 6.44
C VAL A 455 13.95 3.60 6.10
N VAL A 456 13.48 2.35 6.12
CA VAL A 456 14.25 1.17 5.72
C VAL A 456 13.82 0.74 4.33
N HIS A 457 14.78 0.67 3.41
CA HIS A 457 14.52 0.26 2.03
C HIS A 457 14.71 -1.24 1.82
N GLY A 458 13.91 -1.83 0.93
CA GLY A 458 14.06 -3.23 0.52
C GLY A 458 13.59 -3.47 -0.91
N ALA A 459 13.91 -4.64 -1.45
CA ALA A 459 13.39 -5.06 -2.76
C ALA A 459 11.94 -5.54 -2.62
N LEU A 460 11.10 -5.14 -3.56
CA LEU A 460 9.71 -5.57 -3.68
C LEU A 460 9.64 -6.94 -4.35
N ALA A 461 8.89 -7.87 -3.76
CA ALA A 461 8.65 -9.15 -4.40
C ALA A 461 7.98 -8.95 -5.78
N PRO A 462 8.50 -9.55 -6.87
CA PRO A 462 7.98 -9.33 -8.22
C PRO A 462 6.57 -9.89 -8.43
N PHE A 463 6.14 -10.83 -7.59
CA PHE A 463 4.83 -11.47 -7.66
C PHE A 463 4.28 -11.74 -6.27
N GLY A 464 2.98 -11.47 -6.07
CA GLY A 464 2.23 -12.00 -4.94
C GLY A 464 1.97 -13.48 -5.14
N LEU A 465 2.29 -14.29 -4.13
CA LEU A 465 2.14 -15.73 -4.18
C LEU A 465 0.99 -16.16 -3.26
N ALA A 466 -0.03 -16.84 -3.81
CA ALA A 466 -0.97 -17.57 -2.97
C ALA A 466 -0.39 -18.96 -2.72
N LYS A 467 0.00 -19.23 -1.48
CA LYS A 467 0.43 -20.57 -1.06
C LYS A 467 -0.80 -21.36 -0.62
N ALA A 468 -0.82 -22.66 -0.85
CA ALA A 468 -1.82 -23.56 -0.29
C ALA A 468 -1.15 -24.83 0.21
N TRP A 469 -1.69 -25.39 1.29
CA TRP A 469 -1.31 -26.71 1.73
C TRP A 469 -1.75 -27.74 0.69
N ARG A 470 -0.78 -28.47 0.15
CA ARG A 470 -1.04 -29.66 -0.68
C ARG A 470 -0.53 -30.88 0.06
N THR A 471 -1.31 -31.93 -0.05
CA THR A 471 -0.92 -33.24 0.45
C THR A 471 -0.32 -34.01 -0.71
N LYS A 472 0.97 -34.31 -0.65
CA LYS A 472 1.58 -35.30 -1.55
C LYS A 472 1.27 -36.65 -0.93
N ARG A 473 0.48 -37.48 -1.62
CA ARG A 473 0.57 -38.90 -1.35
C ARG A 473 1.91 -39.35 -1.94
N GLY A 474 2.80 -39.89 -1.11
CA GLY A 474 4.02 -40.50 -1.60
C GLY A 474 3.64 -41.57 -2.62
N LEU A 475 4.12 -41.40 -3.85
CA LEU A 475 4.16 -42.46 -4.84
C LEU A 475 5.54 -43.08 -4.64
N ASN A 476 5.61 -44.37 -4.33
CA ASN A 476 6.90 -45.08 -4.34
C ASN A 476 7.42 -45.20 -5.79
N ASP A 477 8.66 -45.66 -5.96
CA ASP A 477 9.31 -45.76 -7.28
C ASP A 477 8.55 -46.69 -8.25
N GLU A 478 7.68 -47.55 -7.73
CA GLU A 478 6.79 -48.45 -8.49
C GLU A 478 5.46 -47.79 -8.90
N GLY A 479 5.22 -46.53 -8.55
CA GLY A 479 3.99 -45.81 -8.89
C GLY A 479 2.78 -46.16 -8.01
N GLU A 480 2.99 -46.90 -6.93
CA GLU A 480 1.95 -47.27 -5.95
C GLU A 480 1.89 -46.30 -4.76
N PHE A 481 0.73 -46.22 -4.12
CA PHE A 481 0.57 -45.45 -2.90
C PHE A 481 0.95 -46.34 -1.72
N GLU A 482 2.06 -46.03 -1.03
CA GLU A 482 2.41 -46.76 0.18
C GLU A 482 1.33 -46.57 1.25
N GLU A 483 0.55 -47.62 1.50
CA GLU A 483 -0.42 -47.65 2.58
C GLU A 483 0.32 -47.59 3.93
N GLY A 484 0.09 -46.53 4.70
CA GLY A 484 0.57 -46.39 6.07
C GLY A 484 1.61 -45.30 6.33
N LYS A 485 2.23 -44.69 5.31
CA LYS A 485 3.11 -43.53 5.56
C LYS A 485 2.29 -42.25 5.81
N PRO A 486 2.69 -41.41 6.79
CA PRO A 486 2.01 -40.15 7.06
C PRO A 486 2.06 -39.26 5.81
N GLN A 487 0.89 -38.80 5.39
CA GLN A 487 0.74 -37.87 4.28
C GLN A 487 1.54 -36.59 4.55
N GLN A 488 2.66 -36.42 3.85
CA GLN A 488 3.47 -35.19 3.96
C GLN A 488 2.69 -34.01 3.36
N GLN A 489 2.42 -33.02 4.20
CA GLN A 489 1.84 -31.75 3.80
C GLN A 489 2.98 -30.78 3.45
N TYR A 490 2.90 -30.15 2.29
CA TYR A 490 3.86 -29.15 1.86
C TYR A 490 3.14 -27.92 1.31
N GLN A 491 3.78 -26.76 1.39
CA GLN A 491 3.25 -25.52 0.85
C GLN A 491 3.53 -25.47 -0.65
N ALA A 492 2.48 -25.36 -1.47
CA ALA A 492 2.61 -25.21 -2.90
C ALA A 492 2.06 -23.84 -3.34
N VAL A 493 2.78 -23.15 -4.22
CA VAL A 493 2.26 -21.94 -4.88
C VAL A 493 1.09 -22.33 -5.79
N VAL A 494 -0.10 -21.82 -5.51
CA VAL A 494 -1.33 -22.10 -6.26
C VAL A 494 -1.63 -21.01 -7.29
N SER A 495 -1.34 -19.76 -6.97
CA SER A 495 -1.47 -18.65 -7.92
C SER A 495 -0.37 -17.63 -7.73
N LYS A 496 0.02 -16.98 -8.83
CA LYS A 496 0.91 -15.83 -8.85
C LYS A 496 0.14 -14.63 -9.39
N SER A 497 0.33 -13.46 -8.80
CA SER A 497 -0.24 -12.22 -9.32
C SER A 497 0.84 -11.15 -9.39
N VAL A 498 1.04 -10.60 -10.59
CA VAL A 498 1.92 -9.44 -10.82
C VAL A 498 1.39 -8.19 -10.11
N HIS A 499 0.08 -8.16 -9.82
CA HIS A 499 -0.58 -6.97 -9.31
C HIS A 499 -0.83 -7.02 -7.82
N VAL A 500 -0.55 -8.14 -7.14
CA VAL A 500 -0.67 -8.21 -5.68
C VAL A 500 0.73 -8.22 -5.12
N ILE A 501 1.09 -7.16 -4.42
CA ILE A 501 2.42 -6.97 -3.86
C ILE A 501 2.63 -7.98 -2.71
N GLY A 502 3.75 -8.72 -2.74
CA GLY A 502 4.21 -9.60 -1.65
C GLY A 502 5.05 -8.81 -0.63
N SER A 503 5.21 -9.36 0.59
CA SER A 503 5.93 -8.70 1.69
C SER A 503 7.42 -8.68 1.42
N GLY A 504 8.15 -8.08 2.37
CA GLY A 504 9.59 -8.11 2.41
C GLY A 504 10.18 -9.51 2.29
N ILE A 505 11.49 -9.53 2.16
CA ILE A 505 12.32 -10.66 1.73
C ILE A 505 12.06 -11.97 2.53
N ASN A 506 11.50 -11.89 3.74
CA ASN A 506 11.16 -13.02 4.62
C ASN A 506 9.96 -13.89 4.15
N ASP A 507 9.34 -13.59 3.01
CA ASP A 507 8.23 -14.37 2.44
C ASP A 507 8.59 -15.79 1.97
N GLY A 508 9.82 -16.25 2.21
CA GLY A 508 10.33 -17.56 1.82
C GLY A 508 10.41 -17.74 0.30
N TRP A 509 10.49 -16.63 -0.44
CA TRP A 509 10.73 -16.66 -1.90
C TRP A 509 12.22 -16.67 -2.23
N MET A 510 13.06 -16.10 -1.36
CA MET A 510 14.51 -16.30 -1.35
C MET A 510 14.92 -17.00 -0.05
N PRO A 511 15.89 -17.93 -0.08
CA PRO A 511 16.53 -18.43 1.13
C PRO A 511 17.08 -17.27 1.97
N GLU A 512 17.03 -17.37 3.31
CA GLU A 512 17.59 -16.35 4.22
C GLU A 512 19.06 -16.02 3.89
N GLU A 513 19.79 -16.97 3.34
CA GLU A 513 21.18 -16.81 2.89
C GLU A 513 21.32 -15.83 1.69
N MET A 514 20.36 -15.81 0.76
CA MET A 514 20.34 -14.84 -0.35
C MET A 514 19.75 -13.49 0.09
N ALA A 515 18.87 -13.50 1.08
CA ALA A 515 18.30 -12.30 1.68
C ALA A 515 19.36 -11.44 2.38
N ASN A 516 20.28 -12.09 3.08
CA ASN A 516 21.33 -11.45 3.89
C ASN A 516 22.59 -11.11 3.08
N GLY A 517 22.65 -11.47 1.78
CA GLY A 517 23.82 -11.22 0.93
C GLY A 517 24.10 -9.73 0.62
N HIS A 518 23.16 -8.83 0.92
CA HIS A 518 23.30 -7.38 0.70
C HIS A 518 22.60 -6.55 1.78
N THR A 519 22.74 -6.91 3.07
CA THR A 519 22.27 -6.05 4.18
C THR A 519 23.10 -4.78 4.35
N GLN A 520 24.23 -4.66 3.66
CA GLN A 520 24.81 -3.35 3.43
C GLN A 520 24.17 -2.79 2.16
N PRO A 521 23.33 -1.72 2.24
CA PRO A 521 23.08 -0.89 1.06
C PRO A 521 24.43 -0.48 0.46
N PRO A 522 24.51 -0.06 -0.82
CA PRO A 522 25.71 0.62 -1.29
C PRO A 522 26.10 1.63 -0.21
N LEU A 523 27.35 1.54 0.29
CA LEU A 523 27.84 2.44 1.32
C LEU A 523 27.48 3.85 0.83
N TRP A 524 26.52 4.46 1.51
CA TRP A 524 26.26 5.87 1.38
C TRP A 524 27.59 6.48 1.78
N GLU A 525 28.37 7.00 0.84
CA GLU A 525 29.58 7.73 1.18
C GLU A 525 29.11 8.81 2.16
N GLN A 526 29.42 8.60 3.44
CA GLN A 526 29.24 9.61 4.43
C GLN A 526 29.99 10.82 3.89
N ARG A 527 29.33 11.98 3.93
CA ARG A 527 29.98 13.25 3.58
C ARG A 527 31.32 13.26 4.32
N PRO A 528 32.46 13.58 3.66
CA PRO A 528 33.72 13.68 4.36
C PRO A 528 33.51 14.57 5.58
N LEU A 529 33.88 14.04 6.75
CA LEU A 529 33.76 14.73 8.03
C LEU A 529 34.43 16.08 7.88
N THR A 530 33.78 17.12 8.41
CA THR A 530 34.45 18.42 8.49
C THR A 530 35.63 18.30 9.46
N GLU A 531 36.71 19.07 9.26
CA GLU A 531 37.93 18.98 10.09
C GLU A 531 37.63 19.06 11.60
N ASN A 532 36.55 19.76 11.98
CA ASN A 532 36.08 19.85 13.36
C ASN A 532 35.48 18.54 13.91
N GLU A 533 34.80 17.74 13.08
CA GLU A 533 34.22 16.45 13.49
C GLU A 533 35.29 15.35 13.57
N GLU A 534 36.38 15.48 12.81
CA GLU A 534 37.56 14.61 12.95
C GLU A 534 38.31 14.87 14.26
N GLU A 535 38.42 16.13 14.68
CA GLU A 535 39.01 16.49 15.98
C GLU A 535 38.19 15.97 17.17
N GLU A 536 36.85 16.10 17.13
CA GLU A 536 35.98 15.57 18.21
C GLU A 536 36.00 14.03 18.29
N MET A 537 36.08 13.33 17.16
CA MET A 537 36.19 11.86 17.14
C MET A 537 37.57 11.36 17.59
N ALA A 538 38.63 12.12 17.33
CA ALA A 538 39.97 11.79 17.81
C ALA A 538 40.06 11.92 19.34
N GLU A 539 39.42 12.94 19.91
CA GLU A 539 39.37 13.14 21.36
C GLU A 539 38.57 12.02 22.07
N TYR A 540 37.47 11.57 21.47
CA TYR A 540 36.65 10.46 21.99
C TYR A 540 37.34 9.09 21.92
N SER A 541 38.19 8.88 20.91
CA SER A 541 38.94 7.63 20.74
C SER A 541 40.10 7.52 21.72
N ALA A 542 40.74 8.66 22.05
CA ALA A 542 41.79 8.73 23.06
C ALA A 542 41.26 8.40 24.47
N GLU A 543 40.06 8.89 24.83
CA GLU A 543 39.41 8.55 26.11
C GLU A 543 39.02 7.06 26.20
N GLN A 544 38.68 6.41 25.08
CA GLN A 544 38.36 4.97 25.07
C GLN A 544 39.60 4.07 25.18
N GLU A 545 40.74 4.46 24.62
CA GLU A 545 41.99 3.72 24.78
C GLU A 545 42.51 3.81 26.22
N GLU A 546 42.35 4.96 26.89
CA GLU A 546 42.73 5.15 28.29
C GLU A 546 41.84 4.33 29.26
N MET A 547 40.57 4.07 28.90
CA MET A 547 39.69 3.18 29.66
C MET A 547 39.97 1.69 29.46
N GLN A 548 40.60 1.28 28.34
CA GLN A 548 40.88 -0.14 28.05
C GLN A 548 42.22 -0.63 28.63
N GLU A 549 43.16 0.27 28.95
CA GLU A 549 44.46 -0.10 29.53
C GLU A 549 44.39 -0.49 31.03
N ALA A 550 43.26 -0.24 31.71
CA ALA A 550 43.08 -0.57 33.13
C ALA A 550 42.65 -2.04 33.40
N GLY A 551 42.54 -2.90 32.37
CA GLY A 551 41.85 -4.18 32.48
C GLY A 551 42.53 -5.40 31.84
N ALA A 552 43.85 -5.54 31.90
CA ALA A 552 44.54 -6.71 31.32
C ALA A 552 44.80 -7.83 32.37
N GLY A 553 43.85 -8.77 32.47
CA GLY A 553 44.03 -10.07 33.13
C GLY A 553 44.43 -11.17 32.13
N SER A 554 45.38 -12.01 32.54
CA SER A 554 46.09 -13.08 31.81
C SER A 554 45.22 -14.10 31.02
N PRO A 555 45.71 -14.66 29.89
CA PRO A 555 45.01 -15.70 29.13
C PRO A 555 45.58 -17.10 29.41
N GLU A 556 44.74 -18.01 29.89
CA GLU A 556 44.97 -19.45 29.75
C GLU A 556 43.68 -20.17 29.31
N GLN A 557 43.90 -21.20 28.48
CA GLN A 557 42.98 -22.28 28.07
C GLN A 557 42.22 -22.11 26.74
N LYS A 558 42.93 -22.51 25.68
CA LYS A 558 42.37 -23.07 24.45
C LYS A 558 42.10 -24.58 24.62
N ALA A 559 40.87 -25.01 24.34
CA ALA A 559 40.54 -26.38 23.91
C ALA A 559 39.20 -26.32 23.15
N ALA A 560 39.21 -26.41 21.82
CA ALA A 560 39.07 -27.65 21.05
C ALA A 560 37.59 -28.05 20.81
N TYR A 561 37.05 -27.65 19.65
CA TYR A 561 36.06 -28.45 18.91
C TYR A 561 36.28 -28.22 17.40
N ARG A 562 36.77 -29.26 16.72
CA ARG A 562 36.75 -29.39 15.26
C ARG A 562 35.44 -30.06 14.87
N SER A 563 34.69 -29.47 13.95
CA SER A 563 33.59 -30.13 13.26
C SER A 563 34.10 -30.83 11.98
N PRO A 564 33.46 -31.93 11.53
CA PRO A 564 33.84 -32.66 10.33
C PRO A 564 33.32 -31.98 9.06
N THR A 565 34.13 -32.07 8.00
CA THR A 565 33.81 -31.74 6.61
C THR A 565 32.88 -32.80 6.02
N ASP A 566 31.68 -32.41 5.59
CA ASP A 566 30.82 -33.24 4.75
C ASP A 566 31.09 -32.98 3.26
N GLU A 567 31.16 -34.08 2.54
CA GLU A 567 31.50 -34.26 1.14
C GLU A 567 30.34 -33.81 0.22
N TYR A 568 30.71 -33.26 -0.94
CA TYR A 568 29.78 -32.88 -2.01
C TYR A 568 29.24 -34.13 -2.72
N GLU A 569 27.93 -34.31 -2.76
CA GLU A 569 27.25 -35.21 -3.70
C GLU A 569 26.60 -34.43 -4.87
N ASP A 570 26.76 -35.01 -6.05
CA ASP A 570 26.38 -34.52 -7.37
C ASP A 570 24.87 -34.24 -7.52
N VAL A 571 24.53 -33.00 -7.86
CA VAL A 571 23.17 -32.65 -8.32
C VAL A 571 23.04 -32.99 -9.81
N VAL A 572 22.46 -34.17 -10.07
CA VAL A 572 21.96 -34.56 -11.40
C VAL A 572 20.80 -33.66 -11.79
N VAL A 573 21.03 -32.80 -12.79
CA VAL A 573 19.98 -31.97 -13.40
C VAL A 573 19.10 -32.84 -14.29
N GLU A 574 17.94 -33.25 -13.78
CA GLU A 574 16.91 -33.90 -14.60
C GLU A 574 16.35 -32.93 -15.66
N ASN A 575 16.56 -33.29 -16.93
CA ASN A 575 15.95 -32.61 -18.07
C ASN A 575 14.43 -32.84 -18.08
N ARG A 576 13.67 -31.76 -17.87
CA ARG A 576 12.20 -31.77 -18.02
C ARG A 576 11.80 -32.23 -19.43
N SER A 577 10.95 -33.26 -19.49
CA SER A 577 10.28 -33.69 -20.72
C SER A 577 9.47 -32.55 -21.33
N ARG A 578 9.81 -32.16 -22.56
CA ARG A 578 9.03 -31.22 -23.37
C ARG A 578 7.65 -31.82 -23.66
N GLY A 579 6.60 -31.21 -23.10
CA GLY A 579 5.21 -31.62 -23.34
C GLY A 579 4.78 -31.51 -24.80
N LEU A 580 3.77 -32.29 -25.17
CA LEU A 580 3.23 -32.51 -26.53
C LEU A 580 2.88 -31.23 -27.33
N TRP A 581 2.72 -30.08 -26.67
CA TRP A 581 2.40 -28.80 -27.30
C TRP A 581 3.61 -28.00 -27.80
N GLY A 582 4.84 -28.46 -27.53
CA GLY A 582 6.08 -27.82 -28.00
C GLY A 582 6.48 -28.13 -29.45
N ARG A 583 5.78 -29.03 -30.14
CA ARG A 583 6.16 -29.50 -31.51
C ARG A 583 5.43 -28.83 -32.68
N VAL A 584 4.44 -27.95 -32.45
CA VAL A 584 3.60 -27.40 -33.54
C VAL A 584 4.00 -25.97 -33.98
N ARG A 585 4.97 -25.31 -33.32
CA ARG A 585 5.33 -23.91 -33.65
C ARG A 585 6.47 -23.72 -34.66
N GLY A 586 6.96 -24.80 -35.29
CA GLY A 586 8.12 -24.76 -36.18
C GLY A 586 7.84 -24.81 -37.69
N LEU A 587 6.58 -24.71 -38.15
CA LEU A 587 6.22 -25.03 -39.55
C LEU A 587 5.60 -23.90 -40.38
N PHE A 588 5.46 -22.68 -39.85
CA PHE A 588 5.06 -21.51 -40.66
C PHE A 588 5.79 -20.25 -40.18
N GLY A 589 6.82 -19.86 -40.93
CA GLY A 589 7.57 -18.62 -40.71
C GLY A 589 8.97 -18.64 -41.31
N ARG A 590 9.06 -18.71 -42.64
CA ARG A 590 10.14 -18.07 -43.42
C ARG A 590 9.50 -17.00 -44.29
#